data_AF-A0A8B0SSF4-F1
#
_entry.id   AF-A0A8B0SSF4-F1
#
_cell.length_a   1.000
_cell.length_b   1.000
_cell.length_c   1.000
_cell.angle_alpha   90.00
_cell.angle_beta   90.00
_cell.angle_gamma   90.00
#
_symmetry.space_group_name_H-M   'P 1'
#
loop_
_entity.id
_entity.type
_entity.pdbx_description
1 polymer ?
#
loop_
_entity_poly.entity_id
_entity_poly.type
_entity_poly.pdbx_seq_one_letter_code
_entity_poly.pdbx_strand_id
1 'polypeptide(L)'
;MALGNLKNLASLAQAARISLSGKQVLKLNLDEVKSKSDQVRKSFTGIQELADSLLQEGQIQPIIVSPKGEDGLYEIQKGERRWRACRDAGLPTVEAIVNEDDLSTLDATAGELIENIQRDDLTPLEIATALQRFVDGGWKQKDIAKRIGKTVSFVSSHLSLLKLPDTVLALYQQDVTQDPETLNNLRLLFDLNPHRCEQLCSAALTDGISRLYSREALNAVKKPKEESISELLQPMQVNVQDAVPAITPVETDTPVKPSIPEPTEWRSAKPSQLHFVVSVALDGEVIKGRILTDRVDQDTSYVWIELYNQQTIRIPANQLKLEKITLR
;
A
#
# COMPACT_ATOMS: atom_id res chain seq x y z
N MET A 1 -21.04 -35.07 -20.22
CA MET A 1 -19.85 -34.53 -20.92
C MET A 1 -19.19 -33.53 -19.99
N ALA A 2 -17.98 -33.83 -19.54
CA ALA A 2 -17.32 -33.15 -18.44
C ALA A 2 -16.97 -31.69 -18.79
N LEU A 3 -17.32 -30.77 -17.89
CA LEU A 3 -16.87 -29.37 -17.84
C LEU A 3 -15.38 -29.29 -17.46
N GLY A 4 -14.53 -29.95 -18.24
CA GLY A 4 -13.09 -30.04 -18.01
C GLY A 4 -12.31 -29.11 -18.92
N ASN A 5 -12.39 -27.79 -18.70
CA ASN A 5 -11.22 -26.89 -18.77
C ASN A 5 -11.62 -25.43 -18.45
N LEU A 6 -11.55 -25.04 -17.18
CA LEU A 6 -11.67 -23.63 -16.77
C LEU A 6 -10.57 -22.74 -17.41
N LYS A 7 -9.45 -23.33 -17.86
CA LYS A 7 -8.39 -22.64 -18.62
C LYS A 7 -8.88 -22.09 -19.97
N ASN A 8 -9.87 -22.74 -20.60
CA ASN A 8 -10.37 -22.34 -21.92
C ASN A 8 -11.37 -21.19 -21.87
N LEU A 9 -12.05 -20.95 -20.74
CA LEU A 9 -13.00 -19.84 -20.64
C LEU A 9 -12.29 -18.48 -20.63
N ALA A 10 -11.13 -18.40 -19.98
CA ALA A 10 -10.32 -17.18 -19.98
C ALA A 10 -9.73 -16.90 -21.37
N SER A 11 -9.26 -17.92 -22.08
CA SER A 11 -8.76 -17.76 -23.46
C SER A 11 -9.88 -17.41 -24.44
N LEU A 12 -11.07 -18.02 -24.31
CA LEU A 12 -12.26 -17.68 -25.09
C LEU A 12 -12.72 -16.25 -24.84
N ALA A 13 -12.74 -15.79 -23.59
CA ALA A 13 -13.09 -14.41 -23.24
C ALA A 13 -12.07 -13.40 -23.79
N GLN A 14 -10.79 -13.74 -23.78
CA GLN A 14 -9.72 -12.92 -24.38
C GLN A 14 -9.84 -12.86 -25.90
N ALA A 15 -10.07 -14.00 -26.57
CA ALA A 15 -10.28 -14.10 -28.00
C ALA A 15 -11.54 -13.34 -28.44
N ALA A 16 -12.63 -13.43 -27.66
CA ALA A 16 -13.84 -12.65 -27.87
C ALA A 16 -13.58 -11.14 -27.72
N ARG A 17 -12.76 -10.71 -26.75
CA ARG A 17 -12.35 -9.31 -26.60
C ARG A 17 -11.52 -8.80 -27.78
N ILE A 18 -10.61 -9.61 -28.30
CA ILE A 18 -9.80 -9.29 -29.49
C ILE A 18 -10.73 -9.13 -30.71
N SER A 19 -11.67 -10.06 -30.89
CA SER A 19 -12.64 -10.00 -31.98
C SER A 19 -13.56 -8.77 -31.88
N LEU A 20 -13.99 -8.40 -30.67
CA LEU A 20 -14.80 -7.20 -30.41
C LEU A 20 -14.02 -5.89 -30.65
N SER A 21 -12.69 -5.89 -30.55
CA SER A 21 -11.88 -4.69 -30.81
C SER A 21 -11.49 -4.52 -32.28
N GLY A 22 -11.92 -5.42 -33.17
CA GLY A 22 -11.60 -5.38 -34.60
C GLY A 22 -10.12 -5.62 -34.94
N LYS A 23 -9.27 -5.99 -33.96
CA LYS A 23 -7.84 -6.21 -34.19
C LYS A 23 -7.63 -7.56 -34.87
N GLN A 24 -6.93 -7.55 -36.01
CA GLN A 24 -6.65 -8.76 -36.80
C GLN A 24 -5.49 -9.57 -36.18
N VAL A 25 -5.61 -10.89 -36.24
CA VAL A 25 -4.52 -11.82 -35.90
C VAL A 25 -3.74 -12.11 -37.18
N LEU A 26 -2.45 -11.79 -37.16
CA LEU A 26 -1.50 -12.04 -38.25
C LEU A 26 -0.62 -13.24 -37.92
N LYS A 27 -0.20 -13.99 -38.94
CA LYS A 27 0.90 -14.95 -38.81
C LYS A 27 2.19 -14.28 -39.27
N LEU A 28 3.10 -14.07 -38.33
CA LEU A 28 4.39 -13.44 -38.58
C LEU A 28 5.48 -14.51 -38.60
N ASN A 29 6.49 -14.38 -39.46
CA ASN A 29 7.67 -15.24 -39.36
C ASN A 29 8.40 -14.94 -38.04
N LEU A 30 8.98 -15.96 -37.41
CA LEU A 30 9.70 -15.75 -36.16
C LEU A 30 10.86 -14.75 -36.30
N ASP A 31 11.49 -14.71 -37.48
CA ASP A 31 12.61 -13.81 -37.79
C ASP A 31 12.17 -12.34 -37.98
N GLU A 32 10.88 -12.09 -38.19
CA GLU A 32 10.33 -10.74 -38.27
C GLU A 32 9.99 -10.16 -36.88
N VAL A 33 10.11 -10.97 -35.82
CA VAL A 33 9.72 -10.61 -34.45
C VAL A 33 10.94 -10.64 -33.54
N LYS A 34 11.17 -9.54 -32.80
CA LYS A 34 12.27 -9.40 -31.85
C LYS A 34 11.78 -9.25 -30.41
N SER A 35 12.63 -9.66 -29.47
CA SER A 35 12.42 -9.41 -28.04
C SER A 35 12.41 -7.92 -27.74
N LYS A 36 11.64 -7.53 -26.72
CA LYS A 36 11.62 -6.16 -26.19
C LYS A 36 13.00 -5.70 -25.73
N SER A 37 13.41 -4.50 -26.13
CA SER A 37 14.73 -3.94 -25.85
C SER A 37 14.99 -3.72 -24.35
N ASP A 38 13.96 -3.40 -23.56
CA ASP A 38 14.04 -3.14 -22.12
C ASP A 38 13.37 -4.25 -21.26
N GLN A 39 13.42 -5.50 -21.74
CA GLN A 39 12.79 -6.64 -21.08
C GLN A 39 13.25 -6.79 -19.62
N VAL A 40 12.30 -6.61 -18.69
CA VAL A 40 12.55 -6.69 -17.24
C VAL A 40 12.83 -8.13 -16.82
N ARG A 41 12.11 -9.10 -17.42
CA ARG A 41 12.27 -10.52 -17.07
C ARG A 41 13.46 -11.14 -17.83
N LYS A 42 14.50 -11.50 -17.09
CA LYS A 42 15.72 -12.14 -17.65
C LYS A 42 15.68 -13.67 -17.65
N SER A 43 14.86 -14.29 -16.79
CA SER A 43 14.73 -15.75 -16.67
C SER A 43 13.32 -16.22 -17.00
N PHE A 44 13.21 -17.26 -17.82
CA PHE A 44 11.95 -17.83 -18.30
C PHE A 44 11.94 -19.34 -18.06
N THR A 45 11.07 -19.82 -17.18
CA THR A 45 10.90 -21.24 -16.88
C THR A 45 9.73 -21.84 -17.66
N GLY A 46 9.73 -23.16 -17.84
CA GLY A 46 8.63 -23.90 -18.49
C GLY A 46 8.42 -23.51 -19.96
N ILE A 47 9.50 -23.25 -20.71
CA ILE A 47 9.42 -22.99 -22.16
C ILE A 47 9.17 -24.30 -22.90
N GLN A 48 9.87 -25.38 -22.55
CA GLN A 48 9.73 -26.68 -23.20
C GLN A 48 8.31 -27.24 -23.09
N GLU A 49 7.72 -27.20 -21.89
CA GLU A 49 6.35 -27.66 -21.67
C GLU A 49 5.33 -26.84 -22.49
N LEU A 50 5.59 -25.54 -22.67
CA LEU A 50 4.79 -24.67 -23.53
C LEU A 50 5.02 -24.97 -25.02
N ALA A 51 6.24 -25.30 -25.43
CA ALA A 51 6.59 -25.70 -26.79
C ALA A 51 5.86 -27.00 -27.19
N ASP A 52 5.85 -27.99 -26.30
CA ASP A 52 5.13 -29.25 -26.49
C ASP A 52 3.62 -29.01 -26.62
N SER A 53 3.06 -28.14 -25.76
CA SER A 53 1.65 -27.74 -25.83
C SER A 53 1.31 -27.01 -27.15
N LEU A 54 2.19 -26.13 -27.64
CA LEU A 54 2.01 -25.43 -28.91
C LEU A 54 2.01 -26.38 -30.11
N LEU A 55 2.82 -27.45 -30.07
CA LEU A 55 2.83 -28.46 -31.12
C LEU A 55 1.56 -29.33 -31.13
N GLN A 56 1.00 -29.62 -29.94
CA GLN A 56 -0.20 -30.45 -29.80
C GLN A 56 -1.50 -29.71 -30.07
N GLU A 57 -1.66 -28.53 -29.49
CA GLU A 57 -2.93 -27.79 -29.46
C GLU A 57 -2.92 -26.55 -30.36
N GLY A 58 -1.75 -26.18 -30.90
CA GLY A 58 -1.57 -24.94 -31.64
C GLY A 58 -1.52 -23.72 -30.73
N GLN A 59 -1.40 -22.54 -31.35
CA GLN A 59 -1.33 -21.29 -30.61
C GLN A 59 -2.73 -20.80 -30.22
N ILE A 60 -3.14 -21.07 -28.98
CA ILE A 60 -4.47 -20.64 -28.49
C ILE A 60 -4.55 -19.12 -28.31
N GLN A 61 -3.43 -18.47 -27.99
CA GLN A 61 -3.39 -17.03 -27.73
C GLN A 61 -2.28 -16.37 -28.57
N PRO A 62 -2.62 -15.35 -29.38
CA PRO A 62 -1.61 -14.59 -30.11
C PRO A 62 -0.69 -13.82 -29.16
N ILE A 63 0.53 -13.54 -29.62
CA ILE A 63 1.41 -12.55 -28.97
C ILE A 63 0.94 -11.14 -29.34
N ILE A 64 1.37 -10.12 -28.59
CA ILE A 64 1.09 -8.72 -28.93
C ILE A 64 2.42 -8.07 -29.28
N VAL A 65 2.48 -7.42 -30.43
CA VAL A 65 3.67 -6.74 -30.94
C VAL A 65 3.38 -5.27 -31.25
N SER A 66 4.41 -4.43 -31.20
CA SER A 66 4.37 -3.08 -31.75
C SER A 66 4.27 -3.10 -33.28
N PRO A 67 3.98 -1.98 -33.96
CA PRO A 67 4.24 -1.85 -35.39
C PRO A 67 5.74 -2.08 -35.72
N LYS A 68 6.05 -2.33 -37.00
CA LYS A 68 7.45 -2.47 -37.45
C LYS A 68 8.22 -1.19 -37.13
N GLY A 69 9.36 -1.33 -36.46
CA GLY A 69 10.28 -0.21 -36.20
C GLY A 69 11.08 0.19 -37.43
N GLU A 70 12.03 1.11 -37.27
CA GLU A 70 12.95 1.53 -38.35
C GLU A 70 13.81 0.36 -38.88
N ASP A 71 14.04 -0.66 -38.05
CA ASP A 71 14.75 -1.88 -38.43
C ASP A 71 13.87 -2.91 -39.16
N GLY A 72 12.60 -2.59 -39.42
CA GLY A 72 11.66 -3.44 -40.14
C GLY A 72 11.14 -4.64 -39.35
N LEU A 73 11.42 -4.69 -38.03
CA LEU A 73 11.04 -5.79 -37.14
C LEU A 73 9.91 -5.39 -36.20
N TYR A 74 9.07 -6.36 -35.86
CA TYR A 74 8.03 -6.24 -34.83
C TYR A 74 8.65 -6.47 -33.45
N GLU A 75 8.43 -5.58 -32.49
CA GLU A 75 8.90 -5.78 -31.11
C GLU A 75 7.80 -6.39 -30.23
N ILE A 76 8.14 -7.43 -29.47
CA ILE A 76 7.19 -8.09 -28.57
C ILE A 76 6.83 -7.15 -27.41
N GLN A 77 5.54 -6.82 -27.30
CA GLN A 77 4.98 -6.15 -26.13
C GLN A 77 4.49 -7.16 -25.09
N LYS A 78 3.81 -8.24 -25.52
CA LYS A 78 3.35 -9.32 -24.63
C LYS A 78 3.51 -10.69 -25.27
N GLY A 79 3.86 -11.69 -24.46
CA GLY A 79 3.94 -13.08 -24.90
C GLY A 79 5.35 -13.59 -25.20
N GLU A 80 6.39 -12.99 -24.61
CA GLU A 80 7.80 -13.38 -24.78
C GLU A 80 8.05 -14.89 -24.61
N ARG A 81 7.48 -15.52 -23.56
CA ARG A 81 7.57 -16.98 -23.34
C ARG A 81 7.01 -17.79 -24.50
N ARG A 82 5.94 -17.31 -25.12
CA ARG A 82 5.26 -17.99 -26.21
C ARG A 82 6.05 -17.89 -27.50
N TRP A 83 6.58 -16.70 -27.82
CA TRP A 83 7.50 -16.55 -28.95
C TRP A 83 8.73 -17.43 -28.81
N ARG A 84 9.33 -17.48 -27.60
CA ARG A 84 10.45 -18.39 -27.30
C ARG A 84 10.06 -19.86 -27.45
N ALA A 85 8.89 -20.25 -26.95
CA ALA A 85 8.39 -21.61 -27.09
C ALA A 85 8.11 -21.99 -28.55
N CYS A 86 7.58 -21.07 -29.37
CA CYS A 86 7.43 -21.29 -30.82
C CYS A 86 8.79 -21.52 -31.49
N ARG A 87 9.81 -20.76 -31.07
CA ARG A 87 11.18 -20.90 -31.57
C ARG A 87 11.82 -22.22 -31.15
N ASP A 88 11.67 -22.61 -29.89
CA ASP A 88 12.17 -23.88 -29.36
C ASP A 88 11.42 -25.09 -29.96
N ALA A 89 10.14 -24.93 -30.28
CA ALA A 89 9.33 -25.92 -31.00
C ALA A 89 9.67 -26.01 -32.50
N GLY A 90 10.50 -25.11 -33.04
CA GLY A 90 10.83 -25.05 -34.47
C GLY A 90 9.68 -24.64 -35.38
N LEU A 91 8.70 -23.89 -34.85
CA LEU A 91 7.58 -23.39 -35.65
C LEU A 91 8.06 -22.26 -36.58
N PRO A 92 7.63 -22.20 -37.85
CA PRO A 92 8.07 -21.16 -38.78
C PRO A 92 7.46 -19.79 -38.47
N THR A 93 6.26 -19.77 -37.87
CA THR A 93 5.47 -18.57 -37.66
C THR A 93 4.88 -18.52 -36.26
N VAL A 94 4.61 -17.31 -35.78
CA VAL A 94 3.86 -17.04 -34.55
C VAL A 94 2.62 -16.21 -34.88
N GLU A 95 1.49 -16.54 -34.24
CA GLU A 95 0.28 -15.73 -34.32
C GLU A 95 0.45 -14.50 -33.44
N ALA A 96 0.24 -13.32 -34.01
CA ALA A 96 0.49 -12.04 -33.38
C ALA A 96 -0.62 -11.04 -33.70
N ILE A 97 -0.86 -10.12 -32.78
CA ILE A 97 -1.70 -8.95 -33.02
C ILE A 97 -0.78 -7.74 -33.02
N VAL A 98 -0.83 -6.97 -34.10
CA VAL A 98 -0.13 -5.70 -34.19
C VAL A 98 -0.97 -4.65 -33.48
N ASN A 99 -0.38 -4.04 -32.47
CA ASN A 99 -1.00 -2.94 -31.77
C ASN A 99 -0.70 -1.65 -32.55
N GLU A 100 -1.60 -1.25 -33.46
CA GLU A 100 -1.46 -0.04 -34.29
C GLU A 100 -1.55 1.26 -33.47
N ASP A 101 -2.14 1.19 -32.28
CA ASP A 101 -1.97 2.22 -31.29
C ASP A 101 -0.47 2.22 -30.96
N ASP A 102 0.26 3.19 -31.49
CA ASP A 102 1.58 3.58 -31.03
C ASP A 102 1.40 4.09 -29.60
N LEU A 103 1.07 3.15 -28.71
CA LEU A 103 1.13 3.31 -27.28
C LEU A 103 2.57 3.71 -27.10
N SER A 104 2.78 4.99 -26.81
CA SER A 104 4.07 5.51 -26.36
C SER A 104 4.71 4.44 -25.48
N THR A 105 6.02 4.21 -25.57
CA THR A 105 6.70 3.15 -24.80
C THR A 105 6.24 3.12 -23.32
N LEU A 106 5.87 4.30 -22.81
CA LEU A 106 5.21 4.56 -21.54
C LEU A 106 3.80 3.96 -21.40
N ASP A 107 2.89 4.05 -22.37
CA ASP A 107 1.58 3.41 -22.32
C ASP A 107 1.62 1.88 -22.30
N ALA A 108 2.56 1.27 -23.04
CA ALA A 108 2.82 -0.17 -22.94
C ALA A 108 3.35 -0.52 -21.54
N THR A 109 4.33 0.27 -21.05
CA THR A 109 4.86 0.16 -19.68
C THR A 109 3.75 0.33 -18.63
N ALA A 110 2.75 1.17 -18.87
CA ALA A 110 1.63 1.39 -17.94
C ALA A 110 0.75 0.16 -17.86
N GLY A 111 0.47 -0.47 -18.99
CA GLY A 111 -0.29 -1.73 -19.04
C GLY A 111 0.42 -2.86 -18.29
N GLU A 112 1.74 -2.99 -18.45
CA GLU A 112 2.57 -3.97 -17.72
C GLU A 112 2.59 -3.67 -16.21
N LEU A 113 2.79 -2.40 -15.83
CA LEU A 113 2.81 -1.99 -14.43
C LEU A 113 1.46 -2.25 -13.74
N ILE A 114 0.34 -1.97 -14.41
CA ILE A 114 -1.01 -2.26 -13.90
C ILE A 114 -1.18 -3.76 -13.66
N GLU A 115 -0.82 -4.59 -14.64
CA GLU A 115 -0.95 -6.05 -14.55
C GLU A 115 -0.08 -6.61 -13.42
N ASN A 116 1.17 -6.15 -13.30
CA ASN A 116 2.09 -6.63 -12.27
C ASN A 116 1.70 -6.16 -10.86
N ILE A 117 1.22 -4.91 -10.70
CA ILE A 117 0.67 -4.42 -9.43
C ILE A 117 -0.58 -5.23 -9.01
N GLN A 118 -1.41 -5.65 -9.97
CA GLN A 118 -2.61 -6.46 -9.67
C GLN A 118 -2.27 -7.91 -9.29
N ARG A 119 -1.09 -8.41 -9.67
CA ARG A 119 -0.60 -9.74 -9.32
C ARG A 119 0.21 -9.79 -8.03
N ASP A 120 0.43 -8.64 -7.39
CA ASP A 120 1.36 -8.49 -6.26
C ASP A 120 2.78 -9.00 -6.58
N ASP A 121 3.19 -8.92 -7.86
CA ASP A 121 4.44 -9.48 -8.38
C ASP A 121 5.66 -8.55 -8.19
N LEU A 122 5.44 -7.27 -7.86
CA LEU A 122 6.51 -6.26 -7.78
C LEU A 122 6.73 -5.79 -6.35
N THR A 123 8.01 -5.65 -6.02
CA THR A 123 8.45 -4.98 -4.79
C THR A 123 8.20 -3.46 -4.86
N PRO A 124 8.10 -2.77 -3.71
CA PRO A 124 7.89 -1.32 -3.68
C PRO A 124 8.95 -0.51 -4.46
N LEU A 125 10.21 -0.93 -4.41
CA LEU A 125 11.28 -0.25 -5.16
C LEU A 125 11.16 -0.49 -6.67
N GLU A 126 10.75 -1.68 -7.11
CA GLU A 126 10.49 -1.93 -8.54
C GLU A 126 9.32 -1.08 -9.06
N ILE A 127 8.26 -0.95 -8.26
CA ILE A 127 7.15 -0.04 -8.56
C ILE A 127 7.68 1.40 -8.65
N ALA A 128 8.50 1.84 -7.69
CA ALA A 128 9.07 3.17 -7.67
C ALA A 128 9.92 3.45 -8.92
N THR A 129 10.79 2.52 -9.31
CA THR A 129 11.61 2.62 -10.53
C THR A 129 10.75 2.65 -11.79
N ALA A 130 9.69 1.85 -11.86
CA ALA A 130 8.75 1.88 -12.99
C ALA A 130 8.02 3.22 -13.07
N LEU A 131 7.55 3.78 -11.94
CA LEU A 131 6.91 5.09 -11.88
C LEU A 131 7.86 6.21 -12.30
N GLN A 132 9.15 6.12 -11.97
CA GLN A 132 10.15 7.13 -12.35
C GLN A 132 10.29 7.26 -13.86
N ARG A 133 10.18 6.17 -14.62
CA ARG A 133 10.22 6.21 -16.10
C ARG A 133 9.13 7.11 -16.69
N PHE A 134 7.94 7.14 -16.07
CA PHE A 134 6.87 8.04 -16.51
C PHE A 134 7.19 9.50 -16.20
N VAL A 135 7.75 9.75 -15.03
CA VAL A 135 8.18 11.11 -14.63
C VAL A 135 9.27 11.61 -15.56
N ASP A 136 10.26 10.77 -15.86
CA ASP A 136 11.35 11.07 -16.81
C ASP A 136 10.81 11.29 -18.23
N GLY A 137 9.74 10.56 -18.59
CA GLY A 137 8.96 10.76 -19.80
C GLY A 137 8.04 11.99 -19.79
N GLY A 138 8.13 12.86 -18.77
CA GLY A 138 7.40 14.13 -18.69
C GLY A 138 5.97 14.04 -18.13
N TRP A 139 5.54 12.88 -17.64
CA TRP A 139 4.20 12.72 -17.09
C TRP A 139 4.08 13.34 -15.70
N LYS A 140 2.94 13.97 -15.42
CA LYS A 140 2.62 14.43 -14.06
C LYS A 140 2.11 13.27 -13.22
N GLN A 141 2.42 13.28 -11.92
CA GLN A 141 1.98 12.23 -10.99
C GLN A 141 0.46 12.00 -10.99
N LYS A 142 -0.34 13.05 -11.22
CA LYS A 142 -1.80 12.95 -11.34
C LYS A 142 -2.23 12.12 -12.55
N ASP A 143 -1.55 12.29 -13.67
CA ASP A 143 -1.85 11.57 -14.92
C ASP A 143 -1.41 10.12 -14.82
N ILE A 144 -0.24 9.87 -14.21
CA ILE A 144 0.24 8.52 -13.88
C ILE A 144 -0.77 7.81 -12.99
N ALA A 145 -1.18 8.43 -11.88
CA ALA A 145 -2.13 7.86 -10.93
C ALA A 145 -3.46 7.48 -11.60
N LYS A 146 -4.00 8.38 -12.44
CA LYS A 146 -5.21 8.12 -13.22
C LYS A 146 -5.01 6.95 -14.18
N ARG A 147 -3.86 6.91 -14.87
CA ARG A 147 -3.54 5.88 -15.87
C ARG A 147 -3.41 4.49 -15.26
N ILE A 148 -2.80 4.37 -14.08
CA ILE A 148 -2.59 3.08 -13.39
C ILE A 148 -3.71 2.70 -12.41
N GLY A 149 -4.76 3.53 -12.29
CA GLY A 149 -5.89 3.27 -11.39
C GLY A 149 -5.53 3.33 -9.90
N LYS A 150 -4.58 4.20 -9.51
CA LYS A 150 -4.15 4.40 -8.11
C LYS A 150 -4.33 5.86 -7.67
N THR A 151 -4.07 6.13 -6.40
CA THR A 151 -4.13 7.51 -5.87
C THR A 151 -2.84 8.27 -6.18
N VAL A 152 -2.92 9.61 -6.21
CA VAL A 152 -1.72 10.46 -6.36
C VAL A 152 -0.75 10.23 -5.18
N SER A 153 -1.29 10.02 -3.97
CA SER A 153 -0.49 9.70 -2.79
C SER A 153 0.26 8.38 -2.94
N PHE A 154 -0.34 7.35 -3.56
CA PHE A 154 0.36 6.10 -3.88
C PHE A 154 1.58 6.36 -4.78
N VAL A 155 1.40 7.11 -5.88
CA VAL A 155 2.48 7.44 -6.81
C VAL A 155 3.58 8.24 -6.12
N SER A 156 3.20 9.29 -5.38
CA SER A 156 4.16 10.14 -4.66
C SER A 156 4.95 9.36 -3.61
N SER A 157 4.29 8.46 -2.87
CA SER A 157 4.93 7.70 -1.79
C SER A 157 5.89 6.63 -2.33
N HIS A 158 5.59 6.03 -3.49
CA HIS A 158 6.52 5.08 -4.11
C HIS A 158 7.72 5.81 -4.71
N LEU A 159 7.50 6.92 -5.42
CA LEU A 159 8.61 7.72 -5.98
C LEU A 159 9.58 8.21 -4.89
N SER A 160 9.10 8.53 -3.68
CA SER A 160 9.98 8.92 -2.58
C SER A 160 10.87 7.78 -2.05
N LEU A 161 10.56 6.51 -2.34
CA LEU A 161 11.42 5.38 -1.98
C LEU A 161 12.73 5.35 -2.78
N LEU A 162 12.80 6.03 -3.93
CA LEU A 162 14.07 6.18 -4.66
C LEU A 162 15.04 7.14 -3.96
N LYS A 163 14.59 7.80 -2.90
CA LYS A 163 15.35 8.78 -2.11
C LYS A 163 15.51 8.32 -0.66
N LEU A 164 15.51 7.01 -0.41
CA LEU A 164 15.78 6.48 0.92
C LEU A 164 17.24 6.75 1.30
N PRO A 165 17.52 7.25 2.51
CA PRO A 165 18.88 7.32 3.03
C PRO A 165 19.43 5.91 3.29
N ASP A 166 20.75 5.75 3.26
CA ASP A 166 21.42 4.44 3.38
C ASP A 166 21.00 3.65 4.62
N THR A 167 20.76 4.35 5.74
CA THR A 167 20.32 3.76 7.02
C THR A 167 18.97 3.07 6.91
N VAL A 168 18.05 3.64 6.13
CA VAL A 168 16.70 3.11 5.90
C VAL A 168 16.72 2.08 4.78
N LEU A 169 17.55 2.29 3.75
CA LEU A 169 17.75 1.33 2.67
C LEU A 169 18.33 0.00 3.22
N ALA A 170 19.18 0.05 4.23
CA ALA A 170 19.71 -1.14 4.90
C ALA A 170 18.59 -2.02 5.50
N LEU A 171 17.51 -1.44 6.03
CA LEU A 171 16.37 -2.20 6.54
C LEU A 171 15.63 -2.95 5.42
N TYR A 172 15.53 -2.34 4.24
CA TYR A 172 14.94 -2.98 3.07
C TYR A 172 15.84 -4.11 2.56
N GLN A 173 17.14 -3.87 2.44
CA GLN A 173 18.12 -4.85 1.93
C GLN A 173 18.28 -6.07 2.84
N GLN A 174 18.06 -5.91 4.15
CA GLN A 174 18.09 -6.99 5.12
C GLN A 174 16.70 -7.61 5.38
N ASP A 175 15.71 -7.31 4.53
CA ASP A 175 14.33 -7.82 4.61
C ASP A 175 13.64 -7.56 5.96
N VAL A 176 14.07 -6.55 6.71
CA VAL A 176 13.42 -6.14 7.97
C VAL A 176 12.06 -5.52 7.69
N THR A 177 11.95 -4.70 6.64
CA THR A 177 10.68 -4.15 6.18
C THR A 177 10.70 -3.81 4.70
N GLN A 178 9.65 -4.25 4.00
CA GLN A 178 9.35 -3.84 2.64
C GLN A 178 8.05 -3.01 2.59
N ASP A 179 7.57 -2.52 3.73
CA ASP A 179 6.33 -1.77 3.77
C ASP A 179 6.52 -0.32 3.31
N PRO A 180 5.84 0.15 2.24
CA PRO A 180 6.04 1.49 1.69
C PRO A 180 5.73 2.62 2.69
N GLU A 181 4.75 2.43 3.57
CA GLU A 181 4.39 3.43 4.58
C GLU A 181 5.49 3.58 5.63
N THR A 182 5.97 2.45 6.16
CA THR A 182 7.08 2.41 7.13
C THR A 182 8.34 3.04 6.56
N LEU A 183 8.75 2.65 5.35
CA LEU A 183 9.93 3.20 4.68
C LEU A 183 9.82 4.71 4.46
N ASN A 184 8.64 5.19 4.06
CA ASN A 184 8.41 6.64 3.90
C ASN A 184 8.39 7.40 5.22
N ASN A 185 7.85 6.82 6.29
CA ASN A 185 7.88 7.44 7.61
C ASN A 185 9.33 7.61 8.10
N LEU A 186 10.16 6.59 7.90
CA LEU A 186 11.58 6.64 8.26
C LEU A 186 12.37 7.63 7.39
N ARG A 187 12.08 7.70 6.09
CA ARG A 187 12.66 8.72 5.20
C ARG A 187 12.32 10.13 5.67
N LEU A 188 11.05 10.39 5.96
CA LEU A 188 10.60 11.68 6.49
C LEU A 188 11.19 11.98 7.87
N LEU A 189 11.36 10.96 8.70
CA LEU A 189 12.01 11.10 10.00
C LEU A 189 13.48 11.47 9.83
N PHE A 190 14.17 10.87 8.86
CA PHE A 190 15.53 11.23 8.52
C PHE A 190 15.64 12.68 8.05
N ASP A 191 14.74 13.13 7.17
CA ASP A 191 14.69 14.53 6.70
C ASP A 191 14.53 15.53 7.86
N LEU A 192 13.82 15.15 8.93
CA LEU A 192 13.56 16.01 10.10
C LEU A 192 14.62 15.88 11.21
N ASN A 193 15.09 14.66 11.47
CA ASN A 193 16.05 14.33 12.52
C ASN A 193 16.83 13.06 12.15
N PRO A 194 17.98 13.21 11.45
CA PRO A 194 18.81 12.09 11.02
C PRO A 194 19.24 11.18 12.17
N HIS A 195 19.70 11.78 13.29
CA HIS A 195 20.18 11.03 14.46
C HIS A 195 19.07 10.13 15.04
N ARG A 196 17.84 10.64 15.17
CA ARG A 196 16.72 9.86 15.69
C ARG A 196 16.34 8.74 14.73
N CYS A 197 16.41 8.98 13.43
CA CYS A 197 16.18 7.96 12.41
C CYS A 197 17.23 6.85 12.47
N GLU A 198 18.52 7.20 12.57
CA GLU A 198 19.62 6.24 12.70
C GLU A 198 19.49 5.35 13.93
N GLN A 199 19.17 5.93 15.09
CA GLN A 199 18.90 5.16 16.31
C GLN A 199 17.75 4.18 16.12
N LEU A 200 16.66 4.63 15.50
CA LEU A 200 15.49 3.81 15.24
C LEU A 200 15.78 2.68 14.25
N CYS A 201 16.55 2.96 13.19
CA CYS A 201 16.95 1.95 12.21
C CYS A 201 17.88 0.91 12.85
N SER A 202 18.83 1.34 13.69
CA SER A 202 19.71 0.43 14.42
C SER A 202 18.91 -0.52 15.34
N ALA A 203 17.94 -0.01 16.09
CA ALA A 203 17.05 -0.84 16.90
C ALA A 203 16.18 -1.77 16.03
N ALA A 204 15.66 -1.27 14.91
CA ALA A 204 14.81 -2.03 14.00
C ALA A 204 15.52 -3.23 13.36
N LEU A 205 16.85 -3.19 13.17
CA LEU A 205 17.61 -4.34 12.70
C LEU A 205 17.55 -5.54 13.64
N THR A 206 17.34 -5.30 14.95
CA THR A 206 17.26 -6.36 15.96
C THR A 206 15.81 -6.72 16.28
N ASP A 207 14.99 -5.70 16.53
CA ASP A 207 13.63 -5.88 17.08
C ASP A 207 12.53 -5.84 16.01
N GLY A 208 12.91 -5.54 14.75
CA GLY A 208 11.97 -5.23 13.69
C GLY A 208 11.32 -3.85 13.85
N ILE A 209 10.44 -3.51 12.91
CA ILE A 209 9.69 -2.25 12.98
C ILE A 209 8.27 -2.39 12.45
N SER A 210 7.31 -1.85 13.20
CA SER A 210 5.91 -1.82 12.79
C SER A 210 5.52 -0.48 12.16
N ARG A 211 4.45 -0.49 11.36
CA ARG A 211 3.81 0.73 10.82
C ARG A 211 3.45 1.74 11.90
N LEU A 212 2.92 1.26 13.03
CA LEU A 212 2.54 2.12 14.14
C LEU A 212 3.78 2.80 14.74
N TYR A 213 4.83 2.03 15.01
CA TYR A 213 6.03 2.53 15.67
C TYR A 213 6.79 3.55 14.80
N SER A 214 6.93 3.27 13.49
CA SER A 214 7.54 4.25 12.56
C SER A 214 6.74 5.56 12.48
N ARG A 215 5.40 5.48 12.51
CA ARG A 215 4.52 6.65 12.49
C ARG A 215 4.58 7.44 13.79
N GLU A 216 4.61 6.77 14.94
CA GLU A 216 4.76 7.42 16.26
C GLU A 216 6.10 8.15 16.36
N ALA A 217 7.19 7.52 15.93
CA ALA A 217 8.51 8.13 15.91
C ALA A 217 8.55 9.40 15.05
N LEU A 218 7.93 9.37 13.87
CA LEU A 218 7.81 10.54 13.01
C LEU A 218 6.96 11.66 13.65
N ASN A 219 5.83 11.30 14.26
CA ASN A 219 4.93 12.26 14.89
C ASN A 219 5.54 12.93 16.13
N ALA A 220 6.37 12.20 16.88
CA ALA A 220 7.08 12.74 18.04
C ALA A 220 8.06 13.86 17.66
N VAL A 221 8.63 13.82 16.45
CA VAL A 221 9.50 14.90 15.94
C VAL A 221 8.69 16.06 15.35
N LYS A 222 7.54 15.77 14.72
CA LYS A 222 6.66 16.81 14.15
C LYS A 222 5.95 17.67 15.20
N LYS A 223 5.71 17.13 16.40
CA LYS A 223 5.15 17.87 17.54
C LYS A 223 6.29 18.13 18.55
N PRO A 224 7.02 19.26 18.46
CA PRO A 224 7.95 19.60 19.52
C PRO A 224 7.15 19.75 20.83
N LYS A 225 7.63 19.12 21.91
CA LYS A 225 7.05 19.22 23.25
C LYS A 225 6.90 20.70 23.64
N GLU A 226 5.66 21.17 23.74
CA GLU A 226 5.30 22.39 24.50
C GLU A 226 5.58 22.25 26.01
N GLU A 227 5.97 21.06 26.48
CA GLU A 227 6.17 20.75 27.90
C GLU A 227 7.55 21.14 28.47
N SER A 228 8.51 21.59 27.65
CA SER A 228 9.91 21.78 28.09
C SER A 228 10.34 23.21 28.45
N ILE A 229 9.45 24.20 28.46
CA ILE A 229 9.80 25.59 28.84
C ILE A 229 9.33 25.94 30.27
N SER A 230 8.35 25.22 30.84
CA SER A 230 7.82 25.53 32.18
C SER A 230 8.68 25.01 33.34
N GLU A 231 9.59 24.05 33.11
CA GLU A 231 10.48 23.50 34.15
C GLU A 231 11.79 24.29 34.34
N LEU A 232 12.15 25.19 33.41
CA LEU A 232 13.42 25.93 33.46
C LEU A 232 13.31 27.36 34.02
N LEU A 233 12.10 27.80 34.41
CA LEU A 233 11.85 29.12 34.97
C LEU A 233 11.18 29.01 36.36
N GLN A 234 11.94 28.52 37.34
CA GLN A 234 11.70 28.89 38.74
C GLN A 234 12.88 29.75 39.21
N PRO A 235 12.70 31.06 39.44
CA PRO A 235 13.71 31.86 40.12
C PRO A 235 13.73 31.53 41.61
N MET A 236 14.94 31.57 42.16
CA MET A 236 15.29 31.39 43.57
C MET A 236 14.39 32.13 44.55
N GLN A 237 14.20 31.50 45.72
CA GLN A 237 13.40 31.97 46.86
C GLN A 237 13.71 33.41 47.31
N VAL A 238 12.66 34.17 47.63
CA VAL A 238 12.68 35.19 48.68
C VAL A 238 11.45 34.99 49.57
N ASN A 239 11.72 34.77 50.85
CA ASN A 239 10.75 34.67 51.94
C ASN A 239 10.43 36.07 52.48
N VAL A 240 9.16 36.43 52.60
CA VAL A 240 8.71 37.46 53.56
C VAL A 240 7.36 37.03 54.12
N GLN A 241 7.37 36.73 55.42
CA GLN A 241 6.20 36.64 56.29
C GLN A 241 5.60 38.03 56.46
N ASP A 242 4.28 38.18 56.34
CA ASP A 242 3.48 39.03 57.22
C ASP A 242 1.97 38.81 56.99
N ALA A 243 1.21 39.07 58.07
CA ALA A 243 -0.23 38.88 58.33
C ALA A 243 -1.18 39.39 57.21
N VAL A 244 -2.48 39.03 57.12
CA VAL A 244 -3.62 39.35 58.02
C VAL A 244 -4.88 38.44 57.69
N PRO A 245 -6.10 38.57 58.28
CA PRO A 245 -6.76 37.49 59.02
C PRO A 245 -8.13 36.99 58.46
N ALA A 246 -8.64 35.95 59.12
CA ALA A 246 -10.03 35.48 59.35
C ALA A 246 -11.20 35.72 58.35
N ILE A 247 -11.68 34.59 57.81
CA ILE A 247 -13.07 34.05 57.69
C ILE A 247 -14.24 34.98 57.29
N THR A 248 -14.94 34.59 56.20
CA THR A 248 -16.41 34.44 56.18
C THR A 248 -16.80 33.15 55.41
N PRO A 249 -17.81 32.38 55.88
CA PRO A 249 -18.31 31.19 55.19
C PRO A 249 -19.60 31.53 54.42
N VAL A 250 -19.67 31.25 53.11
CA VAL A 250 -20.94 31.35 52.37
C VAL A 250 -21.03 30.27 51.29
N GLU A 251 -22.05 29.43 51.52
CA GLU A 251 -22.90 28.69 50.59
C GLU A 251 -22.32 27.56 49.74
N THR A 252 -22.75 26.37 50.15
CA THR A 252 -22.91 25.17 49.34
C THR A 252 -23.75 25.49 48.11
N ASP A 253 -23.13 25.47 46.93
CA ASP A 253 -23.86 25.25 45.69
C ASP A 253 -23.47 23.90 45.07
N THR A 254 -24.54 23.17 44.80
CA THR A 254 -24.73 21.90 44.11
C THR A 254 -23.67 21.58 43.05
N PRO A 255 -23.25 20.30 42.88
CA PRO A 255 -22.30 19.93 41.84
C PRO A 255 -22.88 20.25 40.45
N VAL A 256 -22.36 21.32 39.83
CA VAL A 256 -22.63 21.63 38.42
C VAL A 256 -22.07 20.49 37.58
N LYS A 257 -22.96 19.68 37.04
CA LYS A 257 -22.64 18.63 36.06
C LYS A 257 -21.97 19.32 34.87
N PRO A 258 -20.74 18.92 34.46
CA PRO A 258 -20.09 19.55 33.33
C PRO A 258 -20.98 19.40 32.10
N SER A 259 -21.43 20.53 31.55
CA SER A 259 -22.22 20.59 30.32
C SER A 259 -21.35 20.10 29.17
N ILE A 260 -21.79 19.01 28.54
CA ILE A 260 -21.17 18.44 27.34
C ILE A 260 -21.32 19.50 26.23
N PRO A 261 -20.23 19.98 25.60
CA PRO A 261 -20.35 20.93 24.50
C PRO A 261 -21.11 20.28 23.34
N GLU A 262 -22.12 20.95 22.81
CA GLU A 262 -22.84 20.46 21.64
C GLU A 262 -21.91 20.39 20.42
N PRO A 263 -21.94 19.28 19.66
CA PRO A 263 -21.02 19.07 18.55
C PRO A 263 -21.24 20.14 17.48
N THR A 264 -20.21 20.94 17.25
CA THR A 264 -20.33 22.18 16.46
C THR A 264 -20.44 21.93 14.96
N GLU A 265 -20.22 20.70 14.47
CA GLU A 265 -20.35 20.34 13.06
C GLU A 265 -20.64 18.83 12.86
N TRP A 266 -21.64 18.50 12.05
CA TRP A 266 -21.86 17.13 11.58
C TRP A 266 -20.81 16.76 10.53
N ARG A 267 -19.88 15.88 10.90
CA ARG A 267 -18.88 15.32 9.97
C ARG A 267 -19.32 13.93 9.52
N SER A 268 -19.46 13.75 8.21
CA SER A 268 -19.65 12.42 7.62
C SER A 268 -18.36 11.62 7.77
N ALA A 269 -18.38 10.57 8.58
CA ALA A 269 -17.26 9.68 8.81
C ALA A 269 -17.61 8.27 8.30
N LYS A 270 -16.67 7.63 7.59
CA LYS A 270 -16.85 6.22 7.21
C LYS A 270 -16.78 5.36 8.49
N PRO A 271 -17.63 4.33 8.66
CA PRO A 271 -17.60 3.47 9.85
C PRO A 271 -16.23 2.87 10.18
N SER A 272 -15.39 2.64 9.16
CA SER A 272 -14.00 2.16 9.31
C SER A 272 -13.02 3.16 9.93
N GLN A 273 -13.43 4.42 10.09
CA GLN A 273 -12.67 5.50 10.71
C GLN A 273 -13.15 5.81 12.13
N LEU A 274 -14.16 5.11 12.65
CA LEU A 274 -14.66 5.31 14.01
C LEU A 274 -14.00 4.31 14.96
N HIS A 275 -13.36 4.83 16.00
CA HIS A 275 -12.86 4.07 17.14
C HIS A 275 -13.80 4.30 18.33
N PHE A 276 -14.48 3.24 18.75
CA PHE A 276 -15.33 3.26 19.94
C PHE A 276 -14.48 2.81 21.13
N VAL A 277 -14.18 3.76 22.02
CA VAL A 277 -13.45 3.50 23.25
C VAL A 277 -14.46 3.14 24.32
N VAL A 278 -14.28 1.97 24.92
CA VAL A 278 -15.18 1.41 25.93
C VAL A 278 -14.40 1.09 27.20
N SER A 279 -15.10 1.19 28.33
CA SER A 279 -14.67 0.58 29.58
C SER A 279 -15.47 -0.70 29.81
N VAL A 280 -14.78 -1.70 30.35
CA VAL A 280 -15.24 -3.08 30.44
C VAL A 280 -15.01 -3.53 31.88
N ALA A 281 -16.07 -3.98 32.56
CA ALA A 281 -15.95 -4.52 33.90
C ALA A 281 -15.62 -6.02 33.82
N LEU A 282 -14.39 -6.39 34.13
CA LEU A 282 -13.90 -7.77 34.18
C LEU A 282 -13.46 -8.08 35.60
N ASP A 283 -14.07 -9.09 36.22
CA ASP A 283 -13.69 -9.61 37.55
C ASP A 283 -13.55 -8.54 38.65
N GLY A 284 -14.35 -7.46 38.57
CA GLY A 284 -14.35 -6.35 39.53
C GLY A 284 -13.43 -5.18 39.18
N GLU A 285 -12.63 -5.29 38.12
CA GLU A 285 -11.76 -4.22 37.60
C GLU A 285 -12.33 -3.60 36.32
N VAL A 286 -12.16 -2.29 36.16
CA VAL A 286 -12.61 -1.55 34.97
C VAL A 286 -11.43 -1.38 34.02
N ILE A 287 -11.45 -2.14 32.93
CA ILE A 287 -10.41 -2.14 31.91
C ILE A 287 -10.90 -1.41 30.68
N LYS A 288 -10.08 -0.53 30.12
CA LYS A 288 -10.40 0.22 28.90
C LYS A 288 -9.91 -0.52 27.67
N GLY A 289 -10.71 -0.48 26.61
CA GLY A 289 -10.42 -1.12 25.32
C GLY A 289 -11.12 -0.44 24.15
N ARG A 290 -10.87 -0.97 22.95
CA ARG A 290 -11.50 -0.52 21.70
C ARG A 290 -12.38 -1.62 21.14
N ILE A 291 -13.62 -1.31 20.76
CA ILE A 291 -14.45 -2.24 20.00
C ILE A 291 -13.82 -2.48 18.62
N LEU A 292 -13.68 -3.74 18.25
CA LEU A 292 -13.27 -4.16 16.91
C LEU A 292 -14.48 -4.14 15.98
N THR A 293 -14.71 -3.02 15.30
CA THR A 293 -15.86 -2.83 14.38
C THR A 293 -15.74 -3.62 13.08
N ASP A 294 -14.56 -4.17 12.80
CA ASP A 294 -14.24 -5.07 11.69
C ASP A 294 -14.42 -6.56 12.04
N ARG A 295 -14.73 -6.89 13.31
CA ARG A 295 -15.09 -8.23 13.76
C ARG A 295 -16.52 -8.27 14.30
N VAL A 296 -17.40 -8.91 13.55
CA VAL A 296 -18.80 -9.15 13.96
C VAL A 296 -18.91 -10.54 14.59
N ASP A 297 -19.41 -10.62 15.82
CA ASP A 297 -19.70 -11.90 16.49
C ASP A 297 -20.97 -12.53 15.92
N GLN A 298 -21.05 -13.88 15.89
CA GLN A 298 -22.25 -14.57 15.42
C GLN A 298 -23.42 -14.40 16.40
N ASP A 299 -23.15 -14.15 17.68
CA ASP A 299 -24.15 -13.78 18.68
C ASP A 299 -24.11 -12.27 18.91
N THR A 300 -25.18 -11.59 18.49
CA THR A 300 -25.34 -10.13 18.62
C THR A 300 -25.30 -9.62 20.06
N SER A 301 -25.42 -10.51 21.05
CA SER A 301 -25.26 -10.17 22.47
C SER A 301 -23.81 -9.97 22.91
N TYR A 302 -22.83 -10.27 22.03
CA TYR A 302 -21.40 -10.21 22.33
C TYR A 302 -20.65 -9.30 21.36
N VAL A 303 -19.55 -8.72 21.87
CA VAL A 303 -18.70 -7.80 21.11
C VAL A 303 -17.24 -8.16 21.37
N TRP A 304 -16.42 -8.01 20.32
CA TRP A 304 -14.97 -8.17 20.41
C TRP A 304 -14.29 -6.85 20.74
N ILE A 305 -13.41 -6.89 21.74
CA ILE A 305 -12.72 -5.72 22.26
C ILE A 305 -11.22 -6.00 22.27
N GLU A 306 -10.45 -5.07 21.77
CA GLU A 306 -9.01 -5.03 21.91
C GLU A 306 -8.65 -4.20 23.15
N LEU A 307 -8.04 -4.84 24.15
CA LEU A 307 -7.53 -4.20 25.35
C LEU A 307 -6.19 -3.48 25.06
N TYR A 308 -5.76 -2.59 25.94
CA TYR A 308 -4.49 -1.86 25.78
C TYR A 308 -3.24 -2.75 25.72
N ASN A 309 -3.29 -3.96 26.29
CA ASN A 309 -2.23 -4.96 26.20
C ASN A 309 -2.28 -5.79 24.90
N GLN A 310 -3.05 -5.35 23.89
CA GLN A 310 -3.27 -6.01 22.61
C GLN A 310 -3.98 -7.37 22.69
N GLN A 311 -4.48 -7.76 23.86
CA GLN A 311 -5.34 -8.94 23.96
C GLN A 311 -6.73 -8.61 23.42
N THR A 312 -7.25 -9.52 22.62
CA THR A 312 -8.62 -9.44 22.11
C THR A 312 -9.52 -10.35 22.94
N ILE A 313 -10.54 -9.76 23.56
CA ILE A 313 -11.50 -10.46 24.39
C ILE A 313 -12.90 -10.40 23.76
N ARG A 314 -13.69 -11.45 24.01
CA ARG A 314 -15.11 -11.50 23.66
C ARG A 314 -15.91 -11.27 24.94
N ILE A 315 -16.77 -10.27 24.97
CA ILE A 315 -17.56 -9.95 26.17
C ILE A 315 -19.03 -9.67 25.84
N PRO A 316 -19.98 -9.97 26.76
CA PRO A 316 -21.35 -9.51 26.63
C PRO A 316 -21.47 -8.00 26.47
N ALA A 317 -22.30 -7.56 25.53
CA ALA A 317 -22.51 -6.14 25.22
C ALA A 317 -23.07 -5.34 26.43
N ASN A 318 -23.77 -6.01 27.35
CA ASN A 318 -24.31 -5.38 28.57
C ASN A 318 -23.24 -5.05 29.63
N GLN A 319 -22.01 -5.55 29.47
CA GLN A 319 -20.87 -5.23 30.34
C GLN A 319 -20.02 -4.08 29.78
N LEU A 320 -20.45 -3.48 28.67
CA LEU A 320 -19.79 -2.35 28.04
C LEU A 320 -20.35 -1.03 28.54
N LYS A 321 -19.43 -0.10 28.84
CA LYS A 321 -19.76 1.31 28.97
C LYS A 321 -18.98 2.11 27.93
N LEU A 322 -19.70 2.81 27.05
CA LEU A 322 -19.10 3.67 26.04
C LEU A 322 -18.55 4.93 26.71
N GLU A 323 -17.25 5.17 26.54
CA GLU A 323 -16.56 6.33 27.14
C GLU A 323 -16.47 7.48 26.14
N LYS A 324 -16.04 7.18 24.91
CA LYS A 324 -15.94 8.17 23.84
C LYS A 324 -15.90 7.50 22.47
N ILE A 325 -16.37 8.24 21.48
CA ILE A 325 -16.22 7.89 20.06
C ILE A 325 -15.17 8.84 19.49
N THR A 326 -14.09 8.28 18.97
CA THR A 326 -12.99 9.04 18.37
C THR A 326 -12.86 8.68 16.91
N LEU A 327 -12.52 9.67 16.08
CA LEU A 327 -12.15 9.42 14.69
C LEU A 327 -10.67 9.02 14.62
N ARG A 328 -10.38 8.05 13.75
CA ARG A 328 -9.05 7.56 13.42
C ARG A 328 -8.28 8.56 12.57
#